data_AF-A0A921ZS61-F1
#
_entry.id   AF-A0A921ZS61-F1
#
_cell.length_a   1.000
_cell.length_b   1.000
_cell.length_c   1.000
_cell.angle_alpha   90.00
_cell.angle_beta   90.00
_cell.angle_gamma   90.00
#
_symmetry.space_group_name_H-M   'P 1'
#
loop_
_entity.id
_entity.type
_entity.pdbx_description
1 polymer ?
#
loop_
_entity_poly.entity_id
_entity_poly.type
_entity_poly.pdbx_seq_one_letter_code
_entity_poly.pdbx_strand_id
1 'polypeptide(L)'
;MKAPCIIPELDSLREVKINDPRYWPITFQRDRNWDQLKVFLEYTWCIDVKQRAGCLSYLDDPQGFLSILAQTLTLDKANTWSVSPENIELFTNDDKVRNFVRHYLAKEIGTNICADCLVIGKKRKGVKNEPVMQKQCQCRKYSKEEQEYVQSLSMVTYECLVKDILCALPIWTTFLKVS
;
A
#
# COMPACT_ATOMS: atom_id res chain seq x y z
N MET A 1 -25.21 11.23 0.87
CA MET A 1 -24.77 11.65 2.22
C MET A 1 -23.31 11.26 2.39
N LYS A 2 -22.52 12.01 3.17
CA LYS A 2 -21.13 11.64 3.50
C LYS A 2 -21.07 11.29 4.99
N ALA A 3 -20.46 10.16 5.33
CA ALA A 3 -20.21 9.81 6.72
C ALA A 3 -19.06 10.68 7.29
N PRO A 4 -19.07 10.99 8.60
CA PRO A 4 -20.13 10.71 9.57
C PRO A 4 -21.37 11.59 9.35
N CYS A 5 -22.57 11.01 9.45
CA CYS A 5 -23.83 11.74 9.28
C CYS A 5 -24.98 11.07 10.05
N ILE A 6 -25.99 11.87 10.40
CA ILE A 6 -27.25 11.38 10.95
C ILE A 6 -28.07 10.77 9.81
N ILE A 7 -28.63 9.58 10.05
CA ILE A 7 -29.52 8.90 9.11
C ILE A 7 -30.99 9.26 9.38
N PRO A 8 -31.86 9.25 8.34
CA PRO A 8 -33.31 9.37 8.53
C PRO A 8 -33.87 8.23 9.38
N GLU A 9 -35.13 8.36 9.78
CA GLU A 9 -35.85 7.32 10.53
C GLU A 9 -35.78 5.97 9.83
N LEU A 10 -35.35 4.93 10.56
CA LEU A 10 -35.13 3.59 10.01
C LEU A 10 -36.38 3.00 9.36
N ASP A 11 -37.57 3.32 9.88
CA ASP A 11 -38.83 2.80 9.33
C ASP A 11 -39.19 3.37 7.96
N SER A 12 -38.55 4.46 7.54
CA SER A 12 -38.70 5.01 6.18
C SER A 12 -37.72 4.41 5.17
N LEU A 13 -36.70 3.69 5.63
CA LEU A 13 -35.61 3.19 4.80
C LEU A 13 -35.87 1.75 4.33
N ARG A 14 -35.48 1.47 3.07
CA ARG A 14 -35.46 0.12 2.49
C ARG A 14 -34.09 -0.53 2.61
N GLU A 15 -33.04 0.27 2.46
CA GLU A 15 -31.65 -0.17 2.41
C GLU A 15 -30.74 0.95 2.93
N VAL A 16 -29.68 0.56 3.65
CA VAL A 16 -28.54 1.43 3.99
C VAL A 16 -27.29 0.76 3.46
N LYS A 17 -26.52 1.47 2.62
CA LYS A 17 -25.28 0.93 2.06
C LYS A 17 -24.14 1.94 2.05
N ILE A 18 -22.95 1.41 2.24
CA ILE A 18 -21.70 2.13 1.99
C ILE A 18 -21.35 1.92 0.53
N ASN A 19 -21.63 2.92 -0.28
CA ASN A 19 -21.39 2.90 -1.72
C ASN A 19 -20.28 3.87 -2.08
N ASP A 20 -19.04 3.47 -1.79
CA ASP A 20 -17.84 4.25 -2.05
C ASP A 20 -16.76 3.33 -2.63
N PRO A 21 -16.10 3.69 -3.74
CA PRO A 21 -15.07 2.85 -4.35
C PRO A 21 -13.84 2.63 -3.47
N ARG A 22 -13.58 3.49 -2.47
CA ARG A 22 -12.40 3.40 -1.59
C ARG A 22 -12.57 2.39 -0.45
N TYR A 23 -13.79 1.94 -0.20
CA TYR A 23 -14.11 1.04 0.90
C TYR A 23 -14.79 -0.22 0.39
N TRP A 24 -14.72 -1.28 1.19
CA TRP A 24 -15.48 -2.49 0.92
C TRP A 24 -16.98 -2.22 1.12
N PRO A 25 -17.83 -2.65 0.16
CA PRO A 25 -19.25 -2.37 0.23
C PRO A 25 -19.88 -3.15 1.40
N ILE A 26 -20.67 -2.43 2.19
CA ILE A 26 -21.51 -3.00 3.25
C ILE A 26 -22.94 -2.60 2.90
N THR A 27 -23.88 -3.54 3.01
CA THR A 27 -25.28 -3.29 2.67
C THR A 27 -26.19 -3.94 3.72
N PHE A 28 -27.08 -3.13 4.28
CA PHE A 28 -28.12 -3.52 5.21
C PHE A 28 -29.46 -3.38 4.51
N GLN A 29 -30.18 -4.49 4.35
CA GLN A 29 -31.49 -4.53 3.69
C GLN A 29 -32.56 -4.86 4.71
N ARG A 30 -33.71 -4.19 4.61
CA ARG A 30 -34.82 -4.36 5.56
C ARG A 30 -35.27 -5.81 5.71
N ASP A 31 -35.31 -6.53 4.59
CA ASP A 31 -35.83 -7.90 4.52
C ASP A 31 -34.74 -8.97 4.75
N ARG A 32 -33.54 -8.59 5.21
CA ARG A 32 -32.42 -9.52 5.41
C ARG A 32 -31.70 -9.34 6.74
N ASN A 33 -30.88 -8.30 6.85
CA ASN A 33 -29.92 -8.11 7.93
C ASN A 33 -30.15 -6.77 8.67
N TRP A 34 -31.39 -6.27 8.65
CA TRP A 34 -31.75 -4.99 9.25
C TRP A 34 -31.55 -4.92 10.75
N ASP A 35 -31.79 -6.03 11.46
CA ASP A 35 -31.61 -6.08 12.91
C ASP A 35 -30.14 -5.90 13.32
N GLN A 36 -29.18 -6.27 12.47
CA GLN A 36 -27.76 -5.99 12.71
C GLN A 36 -27.49 -4.48 12.69
N LEU A 37 -28.11 -3.74 11.76
CA LEU A 37 -28.00 -2.28 11.71
C LEU A 37 -28.60 -1.65 12.97
N LYS A 38 -29.75 -2.13 13.43
CA LYS A 38 -30.36 -1.65 14.69
C LYS A 38 -29.43 -1.86 15.89
N VAL A 39 -28.85 -3.06 16.02
CA VAL A 39 -27.90 -3.37 17.08
C VAL A 39 -26.68 -2.44 17.03
N PHE A 40 -26.10 -2.18 15.85
CA PHE A 40 -25.00 -1.23 15.75
C PHE A 40 -25.39 0.18 16.19
N LEU A 41 -26.57 0.66 15.76
CA LEU A 41 -27.04 2.00 16.12
C LEU A 41 -27.42 2.14 17.59
N GLU A 42 -27.88 1.07 18.24
CA GLU A 42 -28.26 1.09 19.65
C GLU A 42 -27.03 1.05 20.58
N TYR A 43 -26.05 0.20 20.27
CA TYR A 43 -24.94 -0.09 21.18
C TYR A 43 -23.61 0.58 20.83
N THR A 44 -23.22 0.60 19.54
CA THR A 44 -21.88 1.06 19.15
C THR A 44 -21.87 2.42 18.48
N TRP A 45 -22.98 2.80 17.84
CA TRP A 45 -23.15 4.01 17.03
C TRP A 45 -22.11 4.13 15.89
N CYS A 46 -21.44 3.02 15.61
CA CYS A 46 -20.26 2.93 14.76
C CYS A 46 -20.35 1.66 13.91
N ILE A 47 -19.97 1.80 12.65
CA ILE A 47 -19.84 0.71 11.69
C ILE A 47 -18.40 0.72 11.22
N ASP A 48 -17.67 -0.35 11.51
CA ASP A 48 -16.30 -0.51 11.03
C ASP A 48 -16.30 -0.78 9.54
N VAL A 49 -15.52 0.01 8.80
CA VAL A 49 -15.37 -0.12 7.35
C VAL A 49 -13.95 -0.51 7.01
N LYS A 50 -13.82 -1.47 6.10
CA LYS A 50 -12.52 -1.86 5.56
C LYS A 50 -12.21 -1.00 4.33
N GLN A 51 -11.08 -0.30 4.36
CA GLN A 51 -10.55 0.40 3.20
C GLN A 51 -9.98 -0.60 2.17
N ARG A 52 -10.16 -0.32 0.89
CA ARG A 52 -9.51 -1.10 -0.19
C ARG A 52 -8.03 -0.79 -0.25
N ALA A 53 -7.22 -1.79 -0.54
CA ALA A 53 -5.81 -1.54 -0.81
C ALA A 53 -5.67 -0.62 -2.03
N GLY A 54 -4.66 0.24 -2.01
CA GLY A 54 -4.41 1.22 -3.07
C GLY A 54 -5.37 2.41 -3.12
N CYS A 55 -6.18 2.61 -2.08
CA CYS A 55 -7.01 3.81 -1.89
C CYS A 55 -6.62 4.52 -0.59
N LEU A 56 -6.68 5.85 -0.59
CA LEU A 56 -6.45 6.67 0.59
C LEU A 56 -7.76 7.14 1.23
N SER A 57 -7.68 7.48 2.52
CA SER A 57 -8.86 7.91 3.29
C SER A 57 -9.34 9.27 2.78
N TYR A 58 -10.53 9.71 3.18
CA TYR A 58 -10.97 11.08 2.87
C TYR A 58 -10.16 12.16 3.61
N LEU A 59 -9.43 11.79 4.66
CA LEU A 59 -8.52 12.69 5.37
C LEU A 59 -7.23 12.90 4.57
N ASP A 60 -6.70 11.82 3.99
CA ASP A 60 -5.41 11.82 3.29
C ASP A 60 -5.54 12.21 1.80
N ASP A 61 -6.66 11.85 1.16
CA ASP A 61 -6.94 12.18 -0.24
C ASP A 61 -8.39 12.68 -0.42
N PRO A 62 -8.74 13.89 0.06
CA PRO A 62 -10.13 14.37 0.07
C PRO A 62 -10.79 14.38 -1.32
N GLN A 63 -10.01 14.66 -2.36
CA GLN A 63 -10.49 14.74 -3.74
C GLN A 63 -10.38 13.41 -4.50
N GLY A 64 -9.55 12.47 -4.04
CA GLY A 64 -9.36 11.18 -4.70
C GLY A 64 -8.35 11.20 -5.83
N PHE A 65 -7.57 12.28 -5.97
CA PHE A 65 -6.68 12.45 -7.12
C PHE A 65 -5.52 11.45 -7.09
N LEU A 66 -4.98 11.15 -5.91
CA LEU A 66 -3.92 10.15 -5.78
C LEU A 66 -4.46 8.75 -6.07
N SER A 67 -5.67 8.45 -5.60
CA SER A 67 -6.36 7.19 -5.88
C SER A 67 -6.68 7.03 -7.37
N ILE A 68 -7.11 8.10 -8.06
CA ILE A 68 -7.37 8.10 -9.51
C ILE A 68 -6.09 7.96 -10.31
N LEU A 69 -5.02 8.67 -9.92
CA LEU A 69 -3.70 8.55 -10.54
C LEU A 69 -3.22 7.11 -10.46
N ALA A 70 -3.38 6.49 -9.29
CA ALA A 70 -2.99 5.10 -9.06
C ALA A 70 -3.68 4.14 -10.04
N GLN A 71 -4.99 4.30 -10.20
CA GLN A 71 -5.78 3.48 -11.12
C GLN A 71 -5.42 3.74 -12.58
N THR A 72 -5.24 5.01 -12.97
CA THR A 72 -4.97 5.40 -14.37
C THR A 72 -3.66 4.80 -14.88
N LEU A 73 -2.63 4.74 -14.05
CA LEU A 73 -1.34 4.16 -14.42
C LEU A 73 -1.39 2.65 -14.68
N THR A 74 -2.42 1.95 -14.19
CA THR A 74 -2.65 0.53 -14.53
C THR A 74 -3.52 0.30 -15.78
N LEU A 75 -4.20 1.33 -16.27
CA LEU A 75 -5.08 1.22 -17.45
C LEU A 75 -4.27 1.23 -18.76
N ASP A 76 -3.16 1.96 -18.76
CA ASP A 76 -2.26 2.02 -19.91
C ASP A 76 -1.09 1.04 -19.74
N LYS A 77 -1.10 -0.01 -20.56
CA LYS A 77 -0.07 -1.06 -20.59
C LYS A 77 1.32 -0.52 -20.97
N ALA A 78 1.43 0.68 -21.54
CA ALA A 78 2.70 1.33 -21.84
C ALA A 78 3.25 2.11 -20.63
N ASN A 79 2.37 2.70 -19.78
CA ASN A 79 2.78 3.54 -18.64
C ASN A 79 3.07 2.76 -17.36
N THR A 80 2.62 1.50 -17.24
CA THR A 80 2.99 0.64 -16.10
C THR A 80 4.51 0.46 -15.98
N TRP A 81 5.25 0.58 -17.09
CA TRP A 81 6.70 0.39 -17.15
C TRP A 81 7.51 1.56 -16.58
N SER A 82 6.91 2.74 -16.38
CA SER A 82 7.58 3.93 -15.83
C SER A 82 7.28 4.18 -14.35
N VAL A 83 6.60 3.24 -13.68
CA VAL A 83 6.21 3.41 -12.28
C VAL A 83 7.47 3.30 -11.40
N SER A 84 7.85 4.42 -10.79
CA SER A 84 8.88 4.42 -9.78
C SER A 84 8.34 3.82 -8.46
N PRO A 85 9.17 3.10 -7.68
CA PRO A 85 8.74 2.53 -6.40
C PRO A 85 8.15 3.58 -5.44
N GLU A 86 8.60 4.83 -5.53
CA GLU A 86 8.12 5.94 -4.71
C GLU A 86 6.64 6.26 -4.99
N ASN A 87 6.16 6.02 -6.22
CA ASN A 87 4.76 6.24 -6.56
C ASN A 87 3.83 5.32 -5.77
N ILE A 88 4.27 4.10 -5.40
CA ILE A 88 3.48 3.16 -4.60
C ILE A 88 3.14 3.78 -3.24
N GLU A 89 4.07 4.52 -2.63
CA GLU A 89 3.86 5.16 -1.33
C GLU A 89 2.83 6.31 -1.39
N LEU A 90 2.52 6.86 -2.58
CA LEU A 90 1.60 7.98 -2.72
C LEU A 90 0.13 7.62 -2.49
N PHE A 91 -0.24 6.35 -2.55
CA PHE A 91 -1.64 5.94 -2.48
C PHE A 91 -1.87 4.75 -1.54
N THR A 92 -0.95 4.52 -0.61
CA THR A 92 -1.10 3.51 0.46
C THR A 92 -0.55 4.00 1.79
N ASN A 93 -1.33 3.75 2.85
CA ASN A 93 -0.90 3.94 4.23
C ASN A 93 -0.60 2.61 4.94
N ASP A 94 -0.60 1.48 4.22
CA ASP A 94 -0.28 0.17 4.80
C ASP A 94 1.23 0.05 5.05
N ASP A 95 1.61 -0.02 6.33
CA ASP A 95 3.01 -0.14 6.76
C ASP A 95 3.72 -1.37 6.18
N LYS A 96 3.01 -2.48 5.94
CA LYS A 96 3.62 -3.68 5.32
C LYS A 96 4.00 -3.40 3.88
N VAL A 97 3.15 -2.68 3.14
CA VAL A 97 3.44 -2.28 1.76
C VAL A 97 4.58 -1.27 1.72
N ARG A 98 4.55 -0.25 2.58
CA ARG A 98 5.63 0.75 2.67
C ARG A 98 6.96 0.12 3.05
N ASN A 99 6.95 -0.80 4.02
CA ASN A 99 8.13 -1.58 4.37
C ASN A 99 8.60 -2.45 3.20
N PHE A 100 7.69 -3.09 2.47
CA PHE A 100 8.04 -3.86 1.29
C PHE A 100 8.73 -2.99 0.23
N VAL A 101 8.16 -1.82 -0.08
CA VAL A 101 8.76 -0.86 -1.01
C VAL A 101 10.16 -0.48 -0.55
N ARG A 102 10.34 -0.06 0.70
CA ARG A 102 11.64 0.38 1.23
C ARG A 102 12.71 -0.70 1.22
N HIS A 103 12.35 -1.95 1.54
CA HIS A 103 13.34 -3.03 1.69
C HIS A 103 13.62 -3.76 0.38
N TYR A 104 12.68 -3.80 -0.56
CA TYR A 104 12.78 -4.65 -1.75
C TYR A 104 12.70 -3.90 -3.09
N LEU A 105 12.14 -2.68 -3.12
CA LEU A 105 11.91 -1.95 -4.37
C LEU A 105 12.71 -0.65 -4.47
N ALA A 106 12.77 0.11 -3.39
CA ALA A 106 13.49 1.38 -3.33
C ALA A 106 14.98 1.14 -3.05
N LYS A 107 15.82 1.94 -3.71
CA LYS A 107 17.21 2.08 -3.34
C LYS A 107 17.28 3.20 -2.31
N GLU A 108 17.73 2.92 -1.09
CA GLU A 108 18.01 3.97 -0.09
C GLU A 108 19.14 4.88 -0.64
N ILE A 109 18.78 5.94 -1.36
CA ILE A 109 19.70 6.99 -1.82
C ILE A 109 19.87 7.96 -0.66
N GLY A 110 20.62 7.55 0.36
CA GLY A 110 20.90 8.39 1.51
C GLY A 110 21.21 7.59 2.76
N THR A 111 22.48 7.58 3.16
CA THR A 111 22.97 7.18 4.49
C THR A 111 22.93 5.71 4.94
N ASN A 112 22.31 4.79 4.21
CA ASN A 112 22.18 3.41 4.71
C ASN A 112 23.24 2.45 4.13
N ILE A 113 24.16 2.04 4.99
CA ILE A 113 25.02 0.86 4.80
C ILE A 113 24.07 -0.35 4.63
N CYS A 114 24.14 -1.09 3.52
CA CYS A 114 23.28 -2.26 3.30
C CYS A 114 23.53 -3.34 4.37
N ALA A 115 22.58 -4.27 4.56
CA ALA A 115 22.67 -5.35 5.54
C ALA A 115 24.00 -6.13 5.45
N ASP A 116 24.50 -6.40 4.25
CA ASP A 116 25.78 -7.09 4.05
C ASP A 116 26.98 -6.24 4.50
N CYS A 117 26.98 -4.94 4.19
CA CYS A 117 28.03 -4.03 4.62
C CYS A 117 27.97 -3.71 6.12
N LEU A 118 26.79 -3.81 6.76
CA LEU A 118 26.60 -3.67 8.21
C LEU A 118 27.26 -4.81 8.99
N VAL A 119 27.23 -6.04 8.47
CA VAL A 119 27.82 -7.23 9.12
C VAL A 119 29.35 -7.19 9.07
N ILE A 120 29.94 -6.74 7.96
CA ILE A 120 31.40 -6.65 7.78
C ILE A 120 32.02 -5.62 8.75
N GLY A 121 31.32 -4.51 9.02
CA GLY A 121 31.80 -3.44 9.91
C GLY A 121 32.03 -3.86 11.37
N LYS A 122 31.35 -4.89 11.86
CA LYS A 122 31.51 -5.37 13.24
C LYS A 122 32.79 -6.18 13.48
N LYS A 123 33.45 -6.70 12.43
CA LYS A 123 34.69 -7.51 12.57
C LYS A 123 35.98 -6.69 12.69
N ARG A 124 35.96 -5.38 12.45
CA ARG A 124 37.15 -4.51 12.58
C ARG A 124 37.05 -3.58 13.78
N LYS A 125 37.04 -4.13 15.01
CA LYS A 125 37.38 -3.35 16.21
C LYS A 125 38.87 -3.46 16.47
N GLY A 126 39.62 -2.53 15.92
CA GLY A 126 41.02 -2.31 16.21
C GLY A 126 41.48 -0.97 15.65
N VAL A 127 41.76 -0.03 16.57
CA VAL A 127 42.47 1.25 16.41
C VAL A 127 41.65 2.54 16.15
N LYS A 128 41.56 3.30 17.25
CA LYS A 128 41.46 4.75 17.56
C LYS A 128 41.05 5.80 16.49
N ASN A 129 40.07 6.61 16.93
CA ASN A 129 39.85 8.07 16.74
C ASN A 129 40.17 8.71 15.39
N GLU A 130 39.15 8.81 14.54
CA GLU A 130 39.03 9.85 13.49
C GLU A 130 37.57 10.35 13.43
N PRO A 131 37.35 11.60 12.97
CA PRO A 131 36.02 12.21 12.96
C PRO A 131 35.06 11.41 12.06
N VAL A 132 33.82 11.26 12.52
CA VAL A 132 32.77 10.44 11.90
C VAL A 132 32.37 11.04 10.55
N MET A 133 33.10 10.69 9.49
CA MET A 133 32.64 10.86 8.11
C MET A 133 31.55 9.80 7.86
N GLN A 134 30.36 10.25 7.45
CA GLN A 134 29.24 9.38 7.09
C GLN A 134 29.71 8.36 6.04
N LYS A 135 29.86 7.10 6.44
CA LYS A 135 30.28 6.03 5.54
C LYS A 135 29.16 5.75 4.54
N GLN A 136 29.31 6.23 3.31
CA GLN A 136 28.45 5.81 2.19
C GLN A 136 28.65 4.32 1.91
N CYS A 137 27.54 3.63 1.63
CA CYS A 137 27.58 2.22 1.28
C CYS A 137 28.33 2.01 -0.05
N GLN A 138 29.36 1.15 -0.05
CA GLN A 138 30.02 0.70 -1.28
C GLN A 138 29.27 -0.47 -1.95
N CYS A 139 28.03 -0.73 -1.53
CA CYS A 139 27.28 -1.89 -1.95
C CYS A 139 26.99 -1.86 -3.46
N ARG A 140 27.31 -3.00 -4.07
CA ARG A 140 27.02 -3.50 -5.42
C ARG A 140 26.00 -2.66 -6.20
N LYS A 141 26.41 -2.13 -7.36
CA LYS A 141 25.48 -1.69 -8.39
C LYS A 141 24.72 -2.93 -8.88
N TYR A 142 23.39 -2.90 -8.85
CA TYR A 142 22.58 -3.95 -9.46
C TYR A 142 22.99 -4.15 -10.91
N SER A 143 23.15 -5.41 -11.32
CA SER A 143 23.28 -5.77 -12.73
C SER A 143 22.04 -5.32 -13.49
N LYS A 144 22.11 -5.32 -14.81
CA LYS A 144 20.95 -5.00 -15.65
C LYS A 144 19.77 -5.95 -15.35
N GLU A 145 20.06 -7.25 -15.20
CA GLU A 145 19.08 -8.28 -14.84
C GLU A 145 18.44 -8.03 -13.47
N GLU A 146 19.23 -7.62 -12.47
CA GLU A 146 18.71 -7.28 -11.14
C GLU A 146 17.81 -6.04 -11.19
N GLN A 147 18.13 -5.04 -12.02
CA GLN A 147 17.29 -3.86 -12.21
C GLN A 147 15.98 -4.22 -12.91
N GLU A 148 16.03 -5.06 -13.94
CA GLU A 148 14.85 -5.57 -14.65
C GLU A 148 13.94 -6.39 -13.71
N TYR A 149 14.52 -7.20 -12.82
CA TYR A 149 13.78 -7.93 -11.80
C TYR A 149 13.08 -7.00 -10.79
N VAL A 150 13.80 -6.00 -10.26
CA VAL A 150 13.23 -5.03 -9.31
C VAL A 150 12.12 -4.20 -9.96
N GLN A 151 12.29 -3.80 -11.22
CA GLN A 151 11.25 -3.10 -11.98
C GLN A 151 10.02 -3.98 -12.17
N SER A 152 10.21 -5.26 -12.53
CA SER A 152 9.11 -6.23 -12.68
C SER A 152 8.36 -6.45 -11.36
N LEU A 153 9.10 -6.58 -10.26
CA LEU A 153 8.52 -6.71 -8.92
C LEU A 153 7.76 -5.44 -8.50
N SER A 154 8.26 -4.26 -8.86
CA SER A 154 7.59 -2.98 -8.61
C SER A 154 6.25 -2.90 -9.34
N MET A 155 6.22 -3.28 -10.62
CA MET A 155 5.00 -3.32 -11.42
C MET A 155 3.95 -4.28 -10.83
N VAL A 156 4.35 -5.50 -10.49
CA VAL A 156 3.46 -6.49 -9.89
C VAL A 156 2.91 -5.99 -8.55
N THR A 157 3.77 -5.40 -7.71
CA THR A 157 3.34 -4.82 -6.43
C THR A 157 2.30 -3.73 -6.64
N TYR A 158 2.55 -2.84 -7.59
CA TYR A 158 1.63 -1.76 -7.94
C TYR A 158 0.27 -2.31 -8.40
N GLU A 159 0.27 -3.26 -9.32
CA GLU A 159 -0.97 -3.89 -9.79
C GLU A 159 -1.74 -4.60 -8.68
N CYS A 160 -1.03 -5.35 -7.83
CA CYS A 160 -1.66 -6.07 -6.73
C CYS A 160 -2.30 -5.11 -5.73
N LEU A 161 -1.70 -3.94 -5.52
CA LEU A 161 -2.22 -2.91 -4.64
C LEU A 161 -3.47 -2.26 -5.24
N VAL A 162 -3.41 -1.80 -6.49
CA VAL A 162 -4.54 -1.14 -7.18
C VAL A 162 -5.75 -2.07 -7.36
N LYS A 163 -5.51 -3.36 -7.59
CA LYS A 163 -6.57 -4.37 -7.76
C LYS A 163 -7.06 -4.97 -6.44
N ASP A 164 -6.55 -4.52 -5.28
CA ASP A 164 -6.92 -5.02 -3.95
C ASP A 164 -6.67 -6.55 -3.78
N ILE A 165 -5.54 -7.04 -4.34
CA ILE A 165 -5.13 -8.46 -4.37
C ILE A 165 -3.69 -8.67 -3.86
N LEU A 166 -3.24 -7.88 -2.88
CA LEU A 166 -1.89 -8.00 -2.29
C LEU A 166 -1.53 -9.41 -1.79
N CYS A 167 -2.52 -10.24 -1.44
CA CYS A 167 -2.30 -11.63 -1.06
C CYS A 167 -1.72 -12.49 -2.19
N ALA A 168 -1.85 -12.07 -3.45
CA ALA A 168 -1.27 -12.74 -4.61
C ALA A 168 0.21 -12.38 -4.85
N LEU A 169 0.73 -11.32 -4.22
CA LEU A 169 2.11 -10.87 -4.43
C LEU A 169 3.16 -11.98 -4.23
N PRO A 170 3.09 -12.84 -3.18
CA PRO A 170 4.02 -13.96 -3.03
C PRO A 170 3.96 -14.95 -4.20
N ILE A 171 2.77 -15.21 -4.76
CA ILE A 171 2.58 -16.09 -5.91
C ILE A 171 3.24 -15.48 -7.16
N TRP A 172 3.07 -14.17 -7.38
CA TRP A 172 3.75 -13.52 -8.49
C TRP A 172 5.27 -13.52 -8.34
N THR A 173 5.79 -13.38 -7.12
CA THR A 173 7.24 -13.45 -6.88
C THR A 173 7.83 -14.83 -7.18
N THR A 174 7.07 -15.93 -7.05
CA THR A 174 7.56 -17.25 -7.45
C THR A 174 7.64 -17.37 -8.96
N PHE A 175 6.66 -16.84 -9.70
CA PHE A 175 6.70 -16.82 -11.16
C PHE A 175 7.89 -15.99 -11.69
N LEU A 176 8.16 -14.82 -11.11
CA LEU A 176 9.29 -13.97 -11.49
C LEU A 176 10.67 -14.60 -11.23
N LYS A 177 10.77 -15.59 -10.34
CA LYS A 177 12.02 -16.31 -10.05
C LYS A 177 12.28 -17.50 -10.97
N VAL A 178 11.26 -17.96 -11.68
CA VAL A 178 11.32 -19.15 -12.55
C VAL A 178 11.58 -18.77 -14.02
N SER A 179 11.31 -17.52 -14.39
CA SER A 179 11.63 -16.88 -15.68
C SER A 179 13.05 -16.33 -15.70
#